data_AF-A0A820XKQ1-F1
#
_entry.id   AF-A0A820XKQ1-F1
#
_cell.length_a   1.000
_cell.length_b   1.000
_cell.length_c   1.000
_cell.angle_alpha   90.00
_cell.angle_beta   90.00
_cell.angle_gamma   90.00
#
_symmetry.space_group_name_H-M   'P 1'
#
loop_
_entity.id
_entity.type
_entity.pdbx_description
1 polymer ?
#
loop_
_entity_poly.entity_id
_entity_poly.type
_entity_poly.pdbx_seq_one_letter_code
_entity_poly.pdbx_strand_id
1 'polypeptide(L)'
;MISDGVMNLIQKGVVTNRYKKFHPGITTCTFILGTRKLYDYVNDNPNIFAFDVGITNDPTQIRQNRKMCAINAAIEVDLTGQVCADSMGQMHYSGVGGQMDFMRGAALSHEGKPILVLPSQTTNGVSRIVNTLKEGAGVTTSRAHVHYIVTEYGATNLFGKNYQQRAKALIELAHPDHREALDRAAHKRFKNLY
;
A
#
# COMPACT_ATOMS: atom_id res chain seq x y z
N MET A 1 -12.50 3.22 -1.08
CA MET A 1 -13.62 2.34 -1.48
C MET A 1 -14.03 1.47 -0.30
N ILE A 2 -15.24 0.92 -0.32
CA ILE A 2 -15.61 -0.24 0.51
C ILE A 2 -16.10 -1.38 -0.37
N SER A 3 -15.91 -2.61 0.12
CA SER A 3 -16.31 -3.85 -0.54
C SER A 3 -16.90 -4.83 0.48
N ASP A 4 -17.33 -6.01 0.05
CA ASP A 4 -18.03 -7.02 0.86
C ASP A 4 -17.30 -7.38 2.16
N GLY A 5 -15.97 -7.42 2.13
CA GLY A 5 -15.15 -7.69 3.32
C GLY A 5 -15.38 -6.67 4.44
N VAL A 6 -15.51 -5.38 4.11
CA VAL A 6 -15.79 -4.32 5.09
C VAL A 6 -17.20 -4.45 5.63
N MET A 7 -18.19 -4.70 4.78
CA MET A 7 -19.58 -4.96 5.21
C MET A 7 -19.63 -6.09 6.24
N ASN A 8 -18.97 -7.22 5.97
CA ASN A 8 -18.94 -8.36 6.87
C ASN A 8 -18.33 -8.02 8.24
N LEU A 9 -17.32 -7.14 8.29
CA LEU A 9 -16.71 -6.68 9.54
C LEU A 9 -17.60 -5.68 10.30
N ILE A 10 -18.37 -4.85 9.60
CA ILE A 10 -19.36 -3.96 10.22
C ILE A 10 -20.46 -4.80 10.87
N GLN A 11 -21.03 -5.78 10.16
CA GLN A 11 -22.08 -6.66 10.66
C GLN A 11 -21.64 -7.48 11.88
N LYS A 12 -20.35 -7.82 11.97
CA LYS A 12 -19.76 -8.50 13.14
C LYS A 12 -19.43 -7.56 14.31
N GLY A 13 -19.67 -6.26 14.18
CA GLY A 13 -19.34 -5.26 15.21
C GLY A 13 -17.85 -4.98 15.35
N VAL A 14 -17.00 -5.43 14.41
CA VAL A 14 -15.56 -5.18 14.41
C VAL A 14 -15.27 -3.75 13.95
N VAL A 15 -15.95 -3.30 12.89
CA VAL A 15 -15.86 -1.92 12.38
C VAL A 15 -17.02 -1.11 12.96
N THR A 16 -16.72 -0.29 13.96
CA THR A 16 -17.74 0.57 14.61
C THR A 16 -17.52 2.07 14.40
N ASN A 17 -16.38 2.48 13.82
CA ASN A 17 -16.02 3.88 13.56
C ASN A 17 -16.03 4.84 14.78
N ARG A 18 -16.15 4.32 16.00
CA ARG A 18 -16.36 5.12 17.23
C ARG A 18 -15.16 5.95 17.67
N TYR A 19 -13.97 5.63 17.15
CA TYR A 19 -12.71 6.35 17.45
C TYR A 19 -12.23 7.24 16.31
N LYS A 20 -13.02 7.37 15.22
CA LYS A 20 -12.70 8.29 14.14
C LYS A 20 -12.84 9.73 14.61
N LYS A 21 -12.04 10.62 14.04
CA LYS A 21 -12.20 12.06 14.21
C LYS A 21 -13.17 12.62 13.17
N PHE A 22 -13.02 12.18 11.92
CA PHE A 22 -13.88 12.56 10.81
C PHE A 22 -15.11 11.65 10.74
N HIS A 23 -16.31 12.21 10.96
CA HIS A 23 -17.59 11.50 11.05
C HIS A 23 -17.54 10.24 11.95
N PRO A 24 -17.50 10.42 13.29
CA PRO A 24 -17.54 9.32 14.25
C PRO A 24 -18.79 8.45 14.04
N GLY A 25 -18.63 7.13 14.16
CA GLY A 25 -19.73 6.17 13.97
C GLY A 25 -20.07 5.83 12.52
N ILE A 26 -19.62 6.63 11.55
CA ILE A 26 -19.97 6.48 10.13
C ILE A 26 -18.81 5.90 9.33
N THR A 27 -19.11 4.90 8.50
CA THR A 27 -18.16 4.38 7.49
C THR A 27 -18.14 5.34 6.31
N THR A 28 -17.00 5.95 6.06
CA THR A 28 -16.83 6.96 5.00
C THR A 28 -16.07 6.36 3.82
N CYS A 29 -16.53 6.62 2.59
CA CYS A 29 -15.87 6.17 1.37
C CYS A 29 -16.08 7.18 0.24
N THR A 30 -15.47 6.95 -0.93
CA THR A 30 -15.76 7.71 -2.17
C THR A 30 -16.61 6.91 -3.15
N PHE A 31 -16.43 5.58 -3.18
CA PHE A 31 -17.23 4.68 -4.00
C PHE A 31 -17.31 3.30 -3.36
N ILE A 32 -18.27 2.51 -3.82
CA ILE A 32 -18.63 1.18 -3.32
C ILE A 32 -18.55 0.20 -4.48
N LEU A 33 -17.87 -0.93 -4.29
CA LEU A 33 -17.75 -1.97 -5.31
C LEU A 33 -17.78 -3.35 -4.65
N GLY A 34 -18.70 -4.21 -5.09
CA GLY A 34 -18.85 -5.53 -4.52
C GLY A 34 -20.01 -6.31 -5.10
N THR A 35 -20.50 -7.29 -4.33
CA THR A 35 -21.66 -8.09 -4.73
C THR A 35 -22.97 -7.33 -4.54
N ARG A 36 -24.07 -7.91 -5.06
CA ARG A 36 -25.42 -7.38 -4.83
C ARG A 36 -25.77 -7.23 -3.35
N LYS A 37 -25.28 -8.13 -2.49
CA LYS A 37 -25.50 -8.07 -1.03
C LYS A 37 -24.96 -6.77 -0.43
N LEU A 38 -23.80 -6.31 -0.90
CA LEU A 38 -23.24 -5.03 -0.47
C LEU A 38 -24.14 -3.88 -0.90
N TYR A 39 -24.61 -3.87 -2.15
CA TYR A 39 -25.49 -2.82 -2.65
C TYR A 39 -26.82 -2.76 -1.89
N ASP A 40 -27.43 -3.91 -1.59
CA ASP A 40 -28.64 -3.97 -0.77
C ASP A 40 -28.38 -3.51 0.67
N TYR A 41 -27.21 -3.83 1.24
CA TYR A 41 -26.83 -3.42 2.60
C TYR A 41 -26.57 -1.92 2.74
N VAL A 42 -26.03 -1.26 1.70
CA VAL A 42 -25.74 0.18 1.74
C VAL A 42 -26.93 1.03 1.31
N ASN A 43 -27.93 0.44 0.66
CA ASN A 43 -29.13 1.16 0.23
C ASN A 43 -29.86 1.78 1.43
N ASP A 44 -29.96 3.11 1.44
CA ASP A 44 -30.57 3.93 2.49
C ASP A 44 -30.02 3.66 3.91
N ASN A 45 -28.73 3.27 4.01
CA ASN A 45 -28.10 3.00 5.29
C ASN A 45 -27.38 4.25 5.83
N PRO A 46 -27.88 4.91 6.89
CA PRO A 46 -27.30 6.16 7.40
C PRO A 46 -25.90 5.98 8.02
N ASN A 47 -25.45 4.75 8.25
CA ASN A 47 -24.13 4.45 8.81
C ASN A 47 -23.02 4.37 7.75
N ILE A 48 -23.36 4.55 6.47
CA ILE A 48 -22.40 4.55 5.36
C ILE A 48 -22.61 5.83 4.56
N PHE A 49 -21.53 6.60 4.37
CA PHE A 49 -21.60 7.84 3.62
C PHE A 49 -20.51 7.90 2.55
N ALA A 50 -20.92 8.15 1.30
CA ALA A 50 -20.02 8.39 0.19
C ALA A 50 -19.80 9.91 0.04
N PHE A 51 -18.54 10.34 0.15
CA PHE A 51 -18.14 11.73 -0.07
C PHE A 51 -17.38 11.87 -1.40
N ASP A 52 -17.26 13.11 -1.87
CA ASP A 52 -16.37 13.46 -2.96
C ASP A 52 -14.93 12.96 -2.71
N VAL A 53 -14.22 12.62 -3.79
CA VAL A 53 -12.85 12.14 -3.71
C VAL A 53 -11.92 13.22 -3.15
N GLY A 54 -12.16 14.50 -3.44
CA GLY A 54 -11.41 15.63 -2.89
C GLY A 54 -11.53 15.77 -1.37
N ILE A 55 -12.51 15.12 -0.73
CA ILE A 55 -12.64 15.06 0.73
C ILE A 55 -11.97 13.79 1.27
N THR A 56 -12.34 12.63 0.72
CA THR A 56 -11.90 11.33 1.26
C THR A 56 -10.43 11.04 1.01
N ASN A 57 -9.88 11.55 -0.10
CA ASN A 57 -8.48 11.40 -0.46
C ASN A 57 -7.61 12.58 -0.03
N ASP A 58 -8.15 13.66 0.56
CA ASP A 58 -7.31 14.74 1.04
C ASP A 58 -6.40 14.26 2.19
N PRO A 59 -5.05 14.27 2.03
CA PRO A 59 -4.14 13.85 3.10
C PRO A 59 -4.31 14.65 4.40
N THR A 60 -4.80 15.89 4.33
CA THR A 60 -5.11 16.74 5.49
C THR A 60 -6.33 16.27 6.27
N GLN A 61 -7.27 15.57 5.61
CA GLN A 61 -8.40 14.90 6.25
C GLN A 61 -8.02 13.52 6.76
N ILE A 62 -7.33 12.73 5.92
CA ILE A 62 -6.86 11.38 6.26
C ILE A 62 -6.06 11.40 7.57
N ARG A 63 -5.10 12.33 7.69
CA ARG A 63 -4.21 12.42 8.86
C ARG A 63 -4.93 12.71 10.18
N GLN A 64 -6.18 13.21 10.14
CA GLN A 64 -6.93 13.55 11.34
C GLN A 64 -7.40 12.31 12.11
N ASN A 65 -7.56 11.17 11.42
CA ASN A 65 -7.88 9.92 12.05
C ASN A 65 -6.61 9.34 12.68
N ARG A 66 -6.58 9.19 14.01
CA ARG A 66 -5.46 8.55 14.73
C ARG A 66 -5.33 7.10 14.30
N LYS A 67 -4.10 6.57 14.33
CA LYS A 67 -3.80 5.18 13.93
C LYS A 67 -4.28 4.86 12.52
N MET A 68 -4.19 5.83 11.60
CA MET A 68 -4.63 5.62 10.22
C MET A 68 -3.78 4.54 9.57
N CYS A 69 -4.40 3.42 9.22
CA CYS A 69 -3.75 2.30 8.55
C CYS A 69 -4.16 2.30 7.08
N ALA A 70 -3.21 2.58 6.19
CA ALA A 70 -3.42 2.54 4.75
C ALA A 70 -2.73 1.31 4.17
N ILE A 71 -3.51 0.39 3.60
CA ILE A 71 -3.00 -0.85 3.00
C ILE A 71 -3.29 -0.80 1.50
N ASN A 72 -2.25 -0.85 0.67
CA ASN A 72 -2.36 -0.86 -0.80
C ASN A 72 -1.44 -1.91 -1.41
N ALA A 73 -1.73 -2.35 -2.63
CA ALA A 73 -0.93 -3.35 -3.33
C ALA A 73 0.08 -2.69 -4.28
N ALA A 74 1.27 -3.28 -4.41
CA ALA A 74 2.28 -2.86 -5.40
C ALA A 74 2.48 -3.94 -6.46
N ILE A 75 2.83 -3.57 -7.70
CA ILE A 75 3.25 -4.50 -8.76
C ILE A 75 4.68 -4.99 -8.50
N GLU A 76 5.61 -4.07 -8.26
CA GLU A 76 7.00 -4.39 -7.97
C GLU A 76 7.66 -3.30 -7.11
N VAL A 77 8.69 -3.69 -6.36
CA VAL A 77 9.45 -2.81 -5.46
C VAL A 77 10.94 -3.01 -5.72
N ASP A 78 11.67 -1.94 -5.99
CA ASP A 78 13.11 -2.02 -6.19
C ASP A 78 13.91 -1.98 -4.88
N LEU A 79 15.19 -2.37 -4.92
CA LEU A 79 16.06 -2.41 -3.74
C LEU A 79 16.31 -1.05 -3.06
N THR A 80 15.93 0.07 -3.70
CA THR A 80 15.96 1.40 -3.08
C THR A 80 14.64 1.76 -2.38
N GLY A 81 13.60 0.95 -2.57
CA GLY A 81 12.25 1.16 -2.06
C GLY A 81 11.36 2.00 -2.98
N GLN A 82 11.70 2.16 -4.26
CA GLN A 82 10.72 2.70 -5.22
C GLN A 82 9.66 1.66 -5.52
N VAL A 83 8.43 2.11 -5.69
CA VAL A 83 7.27 1.24 -5.84
C VAL A 83 6.57 1.57 -7.16
N CYS A 84 6.41 0.55 -8.00
CA CYS A 84 5.51 0.58 -9.13
C CYS A 84 4.21 -0.15 -8.77
N ALA A 85 3.06 0.44 -9.09
CA ALA A 85 1.75 -0.13 -8.78
C ALA A 85 0.74 -0.02 -9.94
N ASP A 86 1.09 0.64 -11.04
CA ASP A 86 0.16 0.99 -12.11
C ASP A 86 0.56 0.45 -13.49
N SER A 87 1.78 -0.06 -13.64
CA SER A 87 2.37 -0.43 -14.92
C SER A 87 3.28 -1.66 -14.83
N MET A 88 3.47 -2.32 -15.97
CA MET A 88 4.40 -3.43 -16.15
C MET A 88 5.43 -3.03 -17.22
N GLY A 89 6.52 -2.39 -16.78
CA GLY A 89 7.42 -1.69 -17.70
C GLY A 89 6.65 -0.56 -18.39
N GLN A 90 6.75 -0.47 -19.71
CA GLN A 90 6.05 0.54 -20.51
C GLN A 90 4.54 0.28 -20.67
N MET A 91 4.04 -0.90 -20.31
CA MET A 91 2.62 -1.22 -20.45
C MET A 91 1.84 -0.70 -19.25
N HIS A 92 0.93 0.25 -19.52
CA HIS A 92 0.00 0.76 -18.53
C HIS A 92 -1.05 -0.30 -18.19
N TYR A 93 -1.19 -0.62 -16.90
CA TYR A 93 -2.09 -1.66 -16.41
C TYR A 93 -3.30 -1.08 -15.65
N SER A 94 -3.06 -0.06 -14.84
CA SER A 94 -4.06 0.68 -14.07
C SER A 94 -3.58 2.11 -13.84
N GLY A 95 -4.28 2.93 -13.04
CA GLY A 95 -3.82 4.27 -12.66
C GLY A 95 -3.15 4.34 -11.29
N VAL A 96 -2.52 5.48 -10.98
CA VAL A 96 -2.00 5.83 -9.65
C VAL A 96 -3.10 5.76 -8.57
N GLY A 97 -4.31 6.19 -8.93
CA GLY A 97 -5.46 6.23 -8.03
C GLY A 97 -5.19 7.07 -6.78
N GLY A 98 -5.77 6.65 -5.65
CA GLY A 98 -5.59 7.31 -4.35
C GLY A 98 -4.45 6.77 -3.49
N GLN A 99 -3.63 5.85 -4.01
CA GLN A 99 -2.64 5.15 -3.19
C GLN A 99 -1.69 6.14 -2.50
N MET A 100 -1.12 7.09 -3.25
CA MET A 100 -0.16 8.05 -2.72
C MET A 100 -0.80 8.94 -1.65
N ASP A 101 -2.04 9.38 -1.86
CA ASP A 101 -2.80 10.20 -0.91
C ASP A 101 -2.91 9.52 0.46
N PHE A 102 -3.30 8.24 0.46
CA PHE A 102 -3.41 7.44 1.68
C PHE A 102 -2.05 7.09 2.27
N MET A 103 -1.03 6.84 1.44
CA MET A 103 0.34 6.65 1.93
C MET A 103 0.81 7.88 2.70
N ARG A 104 0.61 9.07 2.15
CA ARG A 104 1.02 10.34 2.77
C ARG A 104 0.16 10.66 3.99
N GLY A 105 -1.16 10.54 3.88
CA GLY A 105 -2.08 10.82 4.97
C GLY A 105 -1.85 9.91 6.18
N ALA A 106 -1.59 8.61 5.96
CA ALA A 106 -1.24 7.68 7.02
C ALA A 106 0.12 8.00 7.65
N ALA A 107 1.14 8.39 6.86
CA ALA A 107 2.44 8.78 7.40
C ALA A 107 2.36 10.03 8.30
N LEU A 108 1.40 10.93 8.04
CA LEU A 108 1.17 12.15 8.82
C LEU A 108 0.20 11.97 9.99
N SER A 109 -0.46 10.82 10.07
CA SER A 109 -1.37 10.47 11.17
C SER A 109 -0.59 10.08 12.42
N HIS A 110 -1.08 10.49 13.59
CA HIS A 110 -0.51 10.06 14.85
C HIS A 110 -0.64 8.54 15.01
N GLU A 111 0.49 7.84 15.15
CA GLU A 111 0.60 6.37 15.15
C GLU A 111 0.09 5.70 13.85
N GLY A 112 0.06 6.44 12.73
CA GLY A 112 -0.37 5.93 11.43
C GLY A 112 0.63 4.97 10.78
N LYS A 113 0.13 4.14 9.87
CA LYS A 113 0.89 3.08 9.19
C LYS A 113 0.52 3.03 7.69
N PRO A 114 1.39 3.57 6.81
CA PRO A 114 1.32 3.31 5.38
C PRO A 114 1.99 1.96 5.07
N ILE A 115 1.23 1.04 4.51
CA ILE A 115 1.61 -0.35 4.26
C ILE A 115 1.37 -0.67 2.79
N LEU A 116 2.43 -1.13 2.13
CA LEU A 116 2.39 -1.67 0.79
C LEU A 116 2.58 -3.18 0.84
N VAL A 117 1.70 -3.91 0.18
CA VAL A 117 1.68 -5.37 0.17
C VAL A 117 1.90 -5.90 -1.24
N LEU A 118 2.63 -6.99 -1.36
CA LEU A 118 2.78 -7.73 -2.61
C LEU A 118 3.21 -9.17 -2.31
N PRO A 119 2.72 -10.17 -3.08
CA PRO A 119 3.41 -11.45 -3.19
C PRO A 119 4.88 -11.22 -3.56
N SER A 120 5.79 -12.02 -3.01
CA SER A 120 7.22 -11.90 -3.31
C SER A 120 7.57 -12.24 -4.76
N GLN A 121 6.70 -13.01 -5.43
CA GLN A 121 6.81 -13.39 -6.84
C GLN A 121 5.43 -13.55 -7.52
N THR A 122 5.42 -13.62 -8.84
CA THR A 122 4.23 -13.97 -9.64
C THR A 122 3.96 -15.47 -9.60
N THR A 123 2.81 -15.91 -10.11
CA THR A 123 2.48 -17.34 -10.27
C THR A 123 3.48 -18.10 -11.15
N ASN A 124 4.21 -17.39 -12.02
CA ASN A 124 5.20 -17.97 -12.92
C ASN A 124 6.62 -17.88 -12.35
N GLY A 125 6.77 -17.58 -11.04
CA GLY A 125 8.07 -17.53 -10.36
C GLY A 125 8.89 -16.25 -10.61
N VAL A 126 8.30 -15.19 -11.18
CA VAL A 126 9.02 -13.94 -11.43
C VAL A 126 9.03 -13.09 -10.17
N SER A 127 10.21 -12.74 -9.65
CA SER A 127 10.33 -11.88 -8.45
C SER A 127 9.63 -10.53 -8.61
N ARG A 128 8.96 -10.07 -7.56
CA ARG A 128 8.37 -8.73 -7.45
C ARG A 128 9.16 -7.81 -6.53
N ILE A 129 10.14 -8.34 -5.80
CA ILE A 129 11.26 -7.57 -5.27
C ILE A 129 12.38 -7.60 -6.31
N VAL A 130 12.74 -6.45 -6.88
CA VAL A 130 13.62 -6.35 -8.04
C VAL A 130 14.86 -5.51 -7.75
N ASN A 131 15.96 -5.75 -8.46
CA ASN A 131 17.13 -4.88 -8.34
C ASN A 131 16.78 -3.43 -8.74
N THR A 132 16.20 -3.27 -9.91
CA THR A 132 15.69 -2.01 -10.48
C THR A 132 14.31 -2.27 -11.03
N LEU A 133 13.42 -1.27 -10.94
CA LEU A 133 12.13 -1.33 -11.62
C LEU A 133 12.34 -1.59 -13.12
N LYS A 134 11.35 -2.22 -13.76
CA LYS A 134 11.38 -2.47 -15.20
C LYS A 134 11.53 -1.17 -15.96
N GLU A 135 12.22 -1.23 -17.10
CA GLU A 135 12.36 -0.06 -17.96
C GLU A 135 10.98 0.48 -18.37
N GLY A 136 10.79 1.79 -18.18
CA GLY A 136 9.51 2.48 -18.42
C GLY A 136 8.45 2.33 -17.33
N ALA A 137 8.71 1.59 -16.24
CA ALA A 137 7.75 1.45 -15.15
C ALA A 137 7.51 2.79 -14.41
N GLY A 138 6.25 3.08 -14.13
CA GLY A 138 5.81 4.26 -13.40
C GLY A 138 6.09 4.15 -11.89
N VAL A 139 6.85 5.09 -11.33
CA VAL A 139 7.03 5.19 -9.88
C VAL A 139 5.77 5.83 -9.27
N THR A 140 4.91 5.01 -8.68
CA THR A 140 3.65 5.45 -8.05
C THR A 140 3.85 5.90 -6.60
N THR A 141 4.76 5.26 -5.87
CA THR A 141 5.17 5.67 -4.53
C THR A 141 6.69 5.75 -4.49
N SER A 142 7.19 6.98 -4.31
CA SER A 142 8.63 7.21 -4.33
C SER A 142 9.30 6.64 -3.08
N ARG A 143 10.61 6.41 -3.18
CA ARG A 143 11.45 5.92 -2.08
C ARG A 143 11.38 6.77 -0.81
N ALA A 144 10.99 8.04 -0.90
CA ALA A 144 10.83 8.94 0.25
C ALA A 144 9.49 8.74 0.98
N HIS A 145 8.48 8.18 0.30
CA HIS A 145 7.14 7.98 0.84
C HIS A 145 6.92 6.58 1.40
N VAL A 146 7.72 5.59 0.98
CA VAL A 146 7.58 4.20 1.45
C VAL A 146 7.92 4.09 2.94
N HIS A 147 7.02 3.44 3.70
CA HIS A 147 7.28 3.01 5.08
C HIS A 147 7.30 1.49 5.13
N TYR A 148 6.16 0.83 5.23
CA TYR A 148 6.10 -0.62 5.39
C TYR A 148 5.94 -1.34 4.05
N ILE A 149 6.74 -2.39 3.85
CA ILE A 149 6.60 -3.35 2.76
C ILE A 149 6.32 -4.72 3.39
N VAL A 150 5.36 -5.44 2.85
CA VAL A 150 4.92 -6.75 3.35
C VAL A 150 4.82 -7.75 2.20
N THR A 151 5.39 -8.93 2.41
CA THR A 151 5.22 -10.12 1.57
C THR A 151 4.79 -11.30 2.45
N GLU A 152 4.58 -12.46 1.85
CA GLU A 152 4.36 -13.72 2.57
C GLU A 152 5.56 -14.13 3.46
N TYR A 153 6.74 -13.50 3.28
CA TYR A 153 7.95 -13.75 4.08
C TYR A 153 8.12 -12.80 5.27
N GLY A 154 7.25 -11.80 5.43
CA GLY A 154 7.26 -10.92 6.58
C GLY A 154 6.99 -9.45 6.23
N ALA A 155 7.38 -8.57 7.13
CA ALA A 155 7.18 -7.13 6.99
C ALA A 155 8.45 -6.36 7.40
N THR A 156 8.76 -5.27 6.70
CA THR A 156 9.85 -4.37 7.08
C THR A 156 9.47 -2.90 6.93
N ASN A 157 9.97 -2.05 7.82
CA ASN A 157 9.86 -0.60 7.70
C ASN A 157 11.13 -0.03 7.03
N LEU A 158 10.99 0.68 5.91
CA LEU A 158 12.06 1.32 5.15
C LEU A 158 12.27 2.80 5.52
N PHE A 159 11.38 3.39 6.31
CA PHE A 159 11.51 4.79 6.72
C PHE A 159 12.77 4.97 7.57
N GLY A 160 13.58 5.98 7.22
CA GLY A 160 14.87 6.25 7.88
C GLY A 160 16.03 5.33 7.50
N LYS A 161 15.81 4.27 6.71
CA LYS A 161 16.89 3.36 6.27
C LYS A 161 17.64 3.92 5.06
N ASN A 162 18.97 3.74 5.04
CA ASN A 162 19.82 4.00 3.87
C ASN A 162 19.68 2.90 2.79
N TYR A 163 20.29 3.06 1.62
CA TYR A 163 20.11 2.10 0.51
C TYR A 163 20.58 0.68 0.83
N GLN A 164 21.70 0.50 1.54
CA GLN A 164 22.19 -0.83 1.91
C GLN A 164 21.23 -1.52 2.90
N GLN A 165 20.76 -0.78 3.91
CA GLN A 165 19.78 -1.25 4.89
C GLN A 165 18.43 -1.59 4.23
N ARG A 166 17.99 -0.78 3.26
CA ARG A 166 16.78 -1.06 2.48
C ARG A 166 16.94 -2.31 1.63
N ALA A 167 18.03 -2.42 0.90
CA ALA A 167 18.30 -3.58 0.05
C ALA A 167 18.30 -4.87 0.86
N LYS A 168 19.05 -4.91 1.98
CA LYS A 168 19.08 -6.07 2.88
C LYS A 168 17.67 -6.43 3.36
N ALA A 169 16.93 -5.45 3.87
CA ALA A 169 15.59 -5.66 4.39
C ALA A 169 14.58 -6.13 3.33
N LEU A 170 14.70 -5.66 2.08
CA LEU A 170 13.85 -6.08 0.97
C LEU A 170 14.20 -7.48 0.46
N ILE A 171 15.50 -7.84 0.44
CA ILE A 171 15.95 -9.18 0.08
C ILE A 171 15.41 -10.22 1.07
N GLU A 172 15.33 -9.90 2.36
CA GLU A 172 14.71 -10.76 3.37
C GLU A 172 13.21 -11.02 3.10
N LEU A 173 12.52 -10.09 2.40
CA LEU A 173 11.12 -10.25 1.99
C LEU A 173 10.95 -10.94 0.63
N ALA A 174 12.02 -11.13 -0.14
CA ALA A 174 11.96 -11.81 -1.43
C ALA A 174 11.83 -13.33 -1.25
N HIS A 175 11.29 -14.00 -2.28
CA HIS A 175 11.28 -15.46 -2.36
C HIS A 175 12.72 -16.00 -2.24
N PRO A 176 12.96 -17.09 -1.48
CA PRO A 176 14.29 -17.67 -1.28
C PRO A 176 15.11 -17.83 -2.57
N ASP A 177 14.47 -18.30 -3.65
CA ASP A 177 15.10 -18.53 -4.96
C ASP A 177 15.71 -17.26 -5.58
N HIS A 178 15.20 -16.08 -5.25
CA HIS A 178 15.66 -14.80 -5.82
C HIS A 178 16.68 -14.08 -4.94
N ARG A 179 16.85 -14.49 -3.68
CA ARG A 179 17.64 -13.74 -2.68
C ARG A 179 19.10 -13.61 -3.07
N GLU A 180 19.71 -14.70 -3.53
CA GLU A 180 21.13 -14.74 -3.89
C GLU A 180 21.42 -13.82 -5.09
N ALA A 181 20.55 -13.84 -6.11
CA ALA A 181 20.67 -12.96 -7.27
C ALA A 181 20.49 -11.48 -6.89
N LEU A 182 19.51 -11.17 -6.03
CA LEU A 182 19.29 -9.83 -5.53
C LEU A 182 20.45 -9.34 -4.66
N ASP A 183 21.03 -10.20 -3.82
CA ASP A 183 22.18 -9.86 -2.98
C ASP A 183 23.42 -9.53 -3.82
N ARG A 184 23.74 -10.34 -4.83
CA ARG A 184 24.80 -10.03 -5.81
C ARG A 184 24.55 -8.70 -6.52
N ALA A 185 23.32 -8.44 -6.94
CA ALA A 185 22.96 -7.20 -7.62
C ALA A 185 23.07 -5.98 -6.68
N ALA A 186 22.62 -6.13 -5.43
CA ALA A 186 22.75 -5.12 -4.38
C ALA A 186 24.21 -4.80 -4.11
N HIS A 187 25.05 -5.83 -3.93
CA HIS A 187 26.48 -5.67 -3.72
C HIS A 187 27.11 -4.89 -4.88
N LYS A 188 26.87 -5.30 -6.13
CA LYS A 188 27.39 -4.60 -7.32
C LYS A 188 26.94 -3.14 -7.39
N ARG A 189 25.67 -2.86 -7.06
CA ARG A 189 25.07 -1.52 -7.16
C ARG A 189 25.50 -0.57 -6.05
N PHE A 190 25.73 -1.09 -4.84
CA PHE A 190 25.93 -0.29 -3.64
C PHE A 190 27.34 -0.42 -3.04
N LYS A 191 28.27 -1.12 -3.73
CA LYS A 191 29.66 -1.36 -3.30
C LYS A 191 30.43 -0.08 -2.95
N ASN A 192 30.13 1.02 -3.63
CA ASN A 192 30.86 2.29 -3.54
C ASN A 192 30.05 3.39 -2.83
N LEU A 193 29.01 3.03 -2.07
CA LEU A 193 28.20 4.05 -1.39
C LEU A 193 28.85 4.63 -0.12
N TYR A 194 30.00 4.10 0.29
CA TYR A 194 30.96 4.70 1.22
C TYR A 194 32.36 4.18 0.91
#